data_AF-A0A9N9PIK3-F1
#
_entry.id   AF-A0A9N9PIK3-F1
#
_cell.length_a   1.000
_cell.length_b   1.000
_cell.length_c   1.000
_cell.angle_alpha   90.00
_cell.angle_beta   90.00
_cell.angle_gamma   90.00
#
_symmetry.space_group_name_H-M   'P 1'
#
loop_
_entity.id
_entity.type
_entity.pdbx_description
1 polymer ?
#
loop_
_entity_poly.entity_id
_entity_poly.type
_entity_poly.pdbx_seq_one_letter_code
_entity_poly.pdbx_strand_id
1 'polypeptide(L)'
;NVTNEKLKSPESSSWLSTAINLSYLKNAASKLGDQWKDKYDKAHDYLSKQIGDADAEKELLDLTDNYVVDNCAKKAIKDNKRSGIVHVQTSSTPDKCEDVVSKQKDDGSFELSDTICKELEVPTEEKEIVTTVKSSTPNPKLQSPESDPWWKTALTLSYLNVAAPHHKKQWEDKHDKARDYLSKEIKDPATEKELLDCTNKYVVDKAHDKAVKNNVHENIYVTKLDFDDDTARAVHEGLRAPVNADTDTARIVCDSQQEDGSFTL
;
A
#
# COMPACT_ATOMS: atom_id res chain seq x y z
N ASN A 1 -4.44 19.31 13.84
CA ASN A 1 -5.42 19.77 14.84
C ASN A 1 -5.81 21.18 14.50
N VAL A 2 -7.11 21.45 14.41
CA VAL A 2 -7.63 22.77 14.07
C VAL A 2 -7.51 23.70 15.27
N THR A 3 -6.77 24.79 15.13
CA THR A 3 -6.54 25.82 16.13
C THR A 3 -7.49 27.00 16.00
N ASN A 4 -7.92 27.35 14.78
CA ASN A 4 -8.84 28.46 14.56
C ASN A 4 -10.29 28.10 14.93
N GLU A 5 -10.93 28.89 15.79
CA GLU A 5 -12.31 28.68 16.23
C GLU A 5 -13.34 28.76 15.09
N LYS A 6 -13.06 29.54 14.04
CA LYS A 6 -13.94 29.70 12.87
C LYS A 6 -14.11 28.40 12.09
N LEU A 7 -13.06 27.58 12.05
CA LEU A 7 -13.06 26.27 11.40
C LEU A 7 -13.77 25.19 12.23
N LYS A 8 -14.06 25.46 13.51
CA LYS A 8 -14.87 24.56 14.37
C LYS A 8 -16.37 24.80 14.22
N SER A 9 -16.77 25.81 13.45
CA SER A 9 -18.18 26.12 13.19
C SER A 9 -18.83 25.12 12.21
N PRO A 10 -20.16 24.94 12.22
CA PRO A 10 -20.85 24.06 11.28
C PRO A 10 -20.70 24.48 9.81
N GLU A 11 -20.48 25.77 9.55
CA GLU A 11 -20.30 26.35 8.22
C GLU A 11 -19.02 25.84 7.53
N SER A 12 -18.02 25.40 8.32
CA SER A 12 -16.74 24.91 7.82
C SER A 12 -16.84 23.62 7.00
N SER A 13 -17.94 22.86 7.14
CA SER A 13 -18.20 21.65 6.36
C SER A 13 -18.23 21.92 4.85
N SER A 14 -18.81 23.06 4.44
CA SER A 14 -18.87 23.47 3.02
C SER A 14 -17.53 23.98 2.48
N TRP A 15 -16.70 24.56 3.35
CA TRP A 15 -15.36 25.01 3.00
C TRP A 15 -14.39 23.84 2.89
N LEU A 16 -14.55 22.82 3.74
CA LEU A 16 -13.75 21.60 3.74
C LEU A 16 -13.85 20.83 2.42
N SER A 17 -15.06 20.67 1.85
CA SER A 17 -15.22 19.96 0.56
C SER A 17 -14.49 20.69 -0.57
N THR A 18 -14.65 22.01 -0.63
CA THR A 18 -14.01 22.87 -1.64
C THR A 18 -12.49 22.84 -1.48
N ALA A 19 -11.98 22.98 -0.25
CA ALA A 19 -10.56 22.93 0.05
C ALA A 19 -9.93 21.57 -0.27
N ILE A 20 -10.59 20.44 0.04
CA ILE A 20 -10.12 19.10 -0.32
C ILE A 20 -10.00 18.93 -1.84
N ASN A 21 -11.00 19.38 -2.61
CA ASN A 21 -10.97 19.28 -4.07
C ASN A 21 -9.88 20.18 -4.67
N LEU A 22 -9.68 21.37 -4.12
CA LEU A 22 -8.60 22.27 -4.50
C LEU A 22 -7.22 21.63 -4.25
N SER A 23 -7.03 21.06 -3.06
CA SER A 23 -5.84 20.30 -2.68
C SER A 23 -5.60 19.09 -3.59
N TYR A 24 -6.65 18.38 -4.00
CA TYR A 24 -6.55 17.28 -4.97
C TYR A 24 -6.08 17.76 -6.34
N LEU A 25 -6.68 18.83 -6.88
CA LEU A 25 -6.26 19.37 -8.17
C LEU A 25 -4.78 19.78 -8.15
N LYS A 26 -4.38 20.54 -7.12
CA LYS A 26 -3.00 20.98 -6.89
C LYS A 26 -2.00 19.81 -6.73
N ASN A 27 -2.32 18.83 -5.89
CA ASN A 27 -1.35 17.81 -5.46
C ASN A 27 -1.47 16.46 -6.18
N ALA A 28 -2.60 16.14 -6.81
CA ALA A 28 -2.79 14.87 -7.51
C ALA A 28 -2.93 15.07 -9.03
N ALA A 29 -3.42 16.22 -9.48
CA ALA A 29 -3.64 16.52 -10.90
C ALA A 29 -2.72 17.63 -11.43
N SER A 30 -1.58 17.91 -10.76
CA SER A 30 -0.62 18.98 -11.14
C SER A 30 -0.22 18.98 -12.63
N LYS A 31 -0.16 17.79 -13.25
CA LYS A 31 0.17 17.60 -14.67
C LYS A 31 -0.92 18.08 -15.64
N LEU A 32 -2.13 18.29 -15.15
CA LEU A 32 -3.26 18.85 -15.88
C LEU A 32 -3.46 20.33 -15.57
N GLY A 33 -2.47 21.01 -14.96
CA GLY A 33 -2.58 22.37 -14.41
C GLY A 33 -3.26 23.38 -15.33
N ASP A 34 -2.94 23.37 -16.63
CA ASP A 34 -3.55 24.27 -17.61
C ASP A 34 -5.06 24.03 -17.81
N GLN A 35 -5.55 22.82 -17.52
CA GLN A 35 -6.96 22.43 -17.71
C GLN A 35 -7.87 22.82 -16.54
N TRP A 36 -7.30 23.12 -15.37
CA TRP A 36 -8.09 23.43 -14.17
C TRP A 36 -7.65 24.68 -13.43
N LYS A 37 -6.71 25.47 -13.99
CA LYS A 37 -6.26 26.73 -13.40
C LYS A 37 -7.41 27.71 -13.11
N ASP A 38 -8.28 27.93 -14.08
CA ASP A 38 -9.46 28.80 -13.90
C ASP A 38 -10.42 28.27 -12.82
N LYS A 39 -10.49 26.94 -12.66
CA LYS A 39 -11.30 26.29 -11.62
C LYS A 39 -10.65 26.49 -10.25
N TYR A 40 -9.33 26.36 -10.17
CA TYR A 40 -8.55 26.58 -8.96
C TYR A 40 -8.70 28.02 -8.46
N ASP A 41 -8.54 29.00 -9.34
CA ASP A 41 -8.62 30.43 -8.98
C ASP A 41 -10.02 30.79 -8.46
N LYS A 42 -11.09 30.31 -9.13
CA LYS A 42 -12.48 30.51 -8.66
C LYS A 42 -12.77 29.90 -7.29
N ALA A 43 -12.26 28.69 -7.04
CA ALA A 43 -12.46 28.03 -5.75
C ALA A 43 -11.66 28.71 -4.64
N HIS A 44 -10.46 29.20 -4.94
CA HIS A 44 -9.70 30.02 -4.01
C HIS A 44 -10.45 31.33 -3.68
N ASP A 45 -10.93 32.06 -4.69
CA ASP A 45 -11.72 33.28 -4.50
C ASP A 45 -12.99 33.04 -3.67
N TYR A 46 -13.68 31.91 -3.90
CA TYR A 46 -14.81 31.49 -3.08
C TYR A 46 -14.41 31.32 -1.61
N LEU A 47 -13.35 30.55 -1.33
CA LEU A 47 -12.88 30.31 0.04
C LEU A 47 -12.48 31.62 0.74
N SER A 48 -11.70 32.46 0.07
CA SER A 48 -11.29 33.76 0.61
C SER A 48 -12.51 34.64 0.96
N LYS A 49 -13.54 34.64 0.11
CA LYS A 49 -14.76 35.42 0.32
C LYS A 49 -15.64 34.88 1.44
N GLN A 50 -15.83 33.55 1.51
CA GLN A 50 -16.71 32.93 2.49
C GLN A 50 -16.08 32.90 3.89
N ILE A 51 -14.78 32.60 3.95
CA ILE A 51 -14.06 32.54 5.22
C ILE A 51 -13.80 33.94 5.72
N GLY A 52 -13.36 34.88 4.87
CA GLY A 52 -13.11 36.27 5.26
C GLY A 52 -12.08 36.43 6.40
N ASP A 53 -11.23 35.42 6.59
CA ASP A 53 -10.17 35.35 7.60
C ASP A 53 -9.01 34.57 6.97
N ALA A 54 -7.93 35.29 6.65
CA ALA A 54 -6.80 34.74 5.92
C ALA A 54 -6.04 33.67 6.74
N ASP A 55 -6.02 33.78 8.06
CA ASP A 55 -5.36 32.80 8.92
C ASP A 55 -6.19 31.51 8.99
N ALA A 56 -7.52 31.63 9.07
CA ALA A 56 -8.43 30.48 9.00
C ALA A 56 -8.37 29.77 7.63
N GLU A 57 -8.35 30.54 6.54
CA GLU A 57 -8.24 30.00 5.18
C GLU A 57 -6.93 29.24 4.98
N LYS A 58 -5.81 29.83 5.40
CA LYS A 58 -4.50 29.18 5.33
C LYS A 58 -4.47 27.88 6.14
N GLU A 59 -4.96 27.90 7.38
CA GLU A 59 -5.01 26.71 8.23
C GLU A 59 -5.86 25.59 7.60
N LEU A 60 -6.99 25.95 6.97
CA LEU A 60 -7.86 25.02 6.25
C LEU A 60 -7.13 24.38 5.04
N LEU A 61 -6.46 25.19 4.23
CA LEU A 61 -5.72 24.72 3.06
C LEU A 61 -4.53 23.83 3.48
N ASP A 62 -3.78 24.22 4.51
CA ASP A 62 -2.68 23.40 5.03
C ASP A 62 -3.18 22.04 5.58
N LEU A 63 -4.32 22.04 6.29
CA LEU A 63 -4.94 20.82 6.81
C LEU A 63 -5.37 19.88 5.67
N THR A 64 -6.03 20.43 4.65
CA THR A 64 -6.58 19.66 3.54
C THR A 64 -5.49 19.21 2.55
N ASP A 65 -4.44 20.01 2.32
CA ASP A 65 -3.26 19.60 1.56
C ASP A 65 -2.58 18.40 2.23
N ASN A 66 -2.34 18.45 3.55
CA ASN A 66 -1.75 17.32 4.27
C ASN A 66 -2.64 16.07 4.20
N TYR A 67 -3.95 16.24 4.40
CA TYR A 67 -4.91 15.13 4.29
C TYR A 67 -4.88 14.49 2.89
N VAL A 68 -4.90 15.30 1.82
CA VAL A 68 -4.89 14.80 0.44
C VAL A 68 -3.56 14.11 0.13
N VAL A 69 -2.43 14.71 0.48
CA VAL A 69 -1.09 14.12 0.27
C VAL A 69 -0.98 12.76 0.98
N ASP A 70 -1.40 12.68 2.24
CA ASP A 70 -1.38 11.43 3.02
C ASP A 70 -2.24 10.34 2.37
N ASN A 71 -3.45 10.68 1.92
CA ASN A 71 -4.36 9.71 1.31
C ASN A 71 -3.91 9.30 -0.10
N CYS A 72 -3.37 10.24 -0.90
CA CYS A 72 -2.76 9.92 -2.19
C CYS A 72 -1.54 9.01 -2.03
N ALA A 73 -0.66 9.28 -1.05
CA ALA A 73 0.48 8.43 -0.73
C ALA A 73 0.04 7.02 -0.30
N LYS A 74 -0.95 6.90 0.59
CA LYS A 74 -1.53 5.61 0.99
C LYS A 74 -2.11 4.84 -0.21
N LYS A 75 -2.81 5.53 -1.12
CA LYS A 75 -3.35 4.93 -2.34
C LYS A 75 -2.22 4.44 -3.26
N ALA A 76 -1.21 5.26 -3.52
CA ALA A 76 -0.07 4.88 -4.37
C ALA A 76 0.68 3.66 -3.81
N ILE A 77 0.91 3.60 -2.48
CA ILE A 77 1.50 2.43 -1.82
C ILE A 77 0.62 1.18 -2.04
N LYS A 78 -0.70 1.31 -1.88
CA LYS A 78 -1.63 0.19 -2.08
C LYS A 78 -1.62 -0.31 -3.53
N ASP A 79 -1.63 0.61 -4.50
CA ASP A 79 -1.63 0.28 -5.92
C ASP A 79 -0.30 -0.37 -6.33
N ASN A 80 0.84 0.13 -5.83
CA ASN A 80 2.15 -0.50 -6.03
C ASN A 80 2.21 -1.90 -5.40
N LYS A 81 1.70 -2.09 -4.19
CA LYS A 81 1.62 -3.42 -3.55
C LYS A 81 0.77 -4.38 -4.39
N ARG A 82 -0.34 -3.90 -4.96
CA ARG A 82 -1.17 -4.69 -5.87
C ARG A 82 -0.40 -5.08 -7.14
N SER A 83 0.38 -4.17 -7.72
CA SER A 83 1.25 -4.49 -8.86
C SER A 83 2.29 -5.57 -8.51
N GLY A 84 2.89 -5.51 -7.32
CA GLY A 84 3.81 -6.54 -6.84
C GLY A 84 3.16 -7.91 -6.68
N ILE A 85 1.95 -7.94 -6.14
CA ILE A 85 1.15 -9.18 -6.04
C ILE A 85 0.87 -9.75 -7.43
N VAL A 86 0.43 -8.92 -8.39
CA VAL A 86 0.16 -9.37 -9.77
C VAL A 86 1.40 -9.94 -10.44
N HIS A 87 2.56 -9.33 -10.21
CA HIS A 87 3.83 -9.82 -10.76
C HIS A 87 4.15 -11.24 -10.24
N VAL A 88 4.06 -11.45 -8.93
CA VAL A 88 4.28 -12.78 -8.31
C VAL A 88 3.21 -13.79 -8.74
N GLN A 89 1.95 -13.36 -8.91
CA GLN A 89 0.87 -14.23 -9.40
C GLN A 89 1.10 -14.69 -10.84
N THR A 90 1.65 -13.81 -11.68
CA THR A 90 1.94 -14.11 -13.08
C THR A 90 3.16 -15.02 -13.23
N SER A 91 4.13 -14.95 -12.31
CA SER A 91 5.28 -15.86 -12.30
C SER A 91 4.99 -17.23 -11.67
N SER A 92 3.88 -17.35 -10.94
CA SER A 92 3.47 -18.61 -10.31
C SER A 92 3.03 -19.63 -11.36
N THR A 93 3.41 -20.88 -11.15
CA THR A 93 3.09 -22.00 -12.04
C THR A 93 2.60 -23.21 -11.24
N PRO A 94 1.91 -24.16 -11.89
CA PRO A 94 1.57 -25.44 -11.27
C PRO A 94 2.74 -26.14 -10.60
N ASP A 95 3.88 -26.26 -11.29
CA ASP A 95 5.08 -26.93 -10.77
C ASP A 95 5.62 -26.25 -9.50
N LYS A 96 5.63 -24.90 -9.48
CA LYS A 96 6.01 -24.14 -8.28
C LYS A 96 5.04 -24.38 -7.13
N CYS A 97 3.75 -24.51 -7.41
CA CYS A 97 2.75 -24.83 -6.40
C CYS A 97 2.99 -26.24 -5.84
N GLU A 98 3.25 -27.21 -6.71
CA GLU A 98 3.55 -28.61 -6.35
C GLU A 98 4.81 -28.69 -5.47
N ASP A 99 5.89 -28.02 -5.86
CA ASP A 99 7.13 -27.93 -5.08
C ASP A 99 6.89 -27.39 -3.67
N VAL A 100 6.07 -26.34 -3.55
CA VAL A 100 5.71 -25.75 -2.26
C VAL A 100 4.87 -26.71 -1.42
N VAL A 101 3.82 -27.30 -1.99
CA VAL A 101 2.93 -28.18 -1.22
C VAL A 101 3.51 -29.56 -0.91
N SER A 102 4.58 -29.95 -1.62
CA SER A 102 5.36 -31.16 -1.34
C SER A 102 6.09 -31.10 0.01
N LYS A 103 6.29 -29.89 0.56
CA LYS A 103 6.93 -29.66 1.87
C LYS A 103 5.98 -29.85 3.06
N GLN A 104 4.72 -30.20 2.81
CA GLN A 104 3.78 -30.50 3.90
C GLN A 104 4.14 -31.84 4.56
N LYS A 105 4.21 -31.85 5.88
CA LYS A 105 4.34 -33.06 6.70
C LYS A 105 2.98 -33.70 6.94
N ASP A 106 3.00 -34.94 7.43
CA ASP A 106 1.80 -35.71 7.75
C ASP A 106 0.91 -35.07 8.82
N ASP A 107 1.49 -34.26 9.71
CA ASP A 107 0.76 -33.52 10.75
C ASP A 107 0.07 -32.25 10.23
N GLY A 108 0.27 -31.91 8.95
CA GLY A 108 -0.28 -30.72 8.30
C GLY A 108 0.65 -29.50 8.31
N SER A 109 1.74 -29.51 9.09
CA SER A 109 2.73 -28.43 9.11
C SER A 109 3.58 -28.38 7.83
N PHE A 110 4.20 -27.24 7.56
CA PHE A 110 5.13 -27.09 6.42
C PHE A 110 6.57 -26.83 6.87
N GLU A 111 7.52 -27.41 6.15
CA GLU A 111 8.86 -26.81 6.02
C GLU A 111 8.86 -25.72 4.96
N LEU A 112 9.80 -24.77 5.06
CA LEU A 112 9.86 -23.66 4.12
C LEU A 112 10.46 -24.16 2.80
N SER A 113 9.82 -23.85 1.68
CA SER A 113 10.32 -24.24 0.36
C SER A 113 11.30 -23.20 -0.18
N ASP A 114 12.44 -23.65 -0.72
CA ASP A 114 13.38 -22.79 -1.46
C ASP A 114 12.70 -22.01 -2.60
N THR A 115 11.62 -22.56 -3.17
CA THR A 115 10.81 -21.87 -4.18
C THR A 115 10.20 -20.59 -3.63
N ILE A 116 9.74 -20.58 -2.37
CA ILE A 116 9.23 -19.37 -1.71
C ILE A 116 10.37 -18.36 -1.57
N CYS A 117 11.54 -18.81 -1.13
CA CYS A 117 12.70 -17.93 -0.93
C CYS A 117 13.13 -17.26 -2.24
N LYS A 118 13.19 -18.03 -3.33
CA LYS A 118 13.53 -17.53 -4.68
C LYS A 118 12.47 -16.59 -5.23
N GLU A 119 11.19 -16.94 -5.14
CA GLU A 119 10.11 -16.11 -5.69
C GLU A 119 9.97 -14.77 -4.95
N LEU A 120 10.26 -14.74 -3.64
CA LEU A 120 10.23 -13.52 -2.82
C LEU A 120 11.58 -12.79 -2.73
N GLU A 121 12.64 -13.32 -3.36
CA GLU A 121 14.02 -12.79 -3.28
C GLU A 121 14.51 -12.55 -1.85
N VAL A 122 14.26 -13.52 -0.97
CA VAL A 122 14.70 -13.51 0.43
C VAL A 122 15.85 -14.52 0.61
N PRO A 123 16.69 -14.37 1.67
CA PRO A 123 17.74 -15.34 1.95
C PRO A 123 17.18 -16.75 2.06
N THR A 124 17.90 -17.76 1.57
CA THR A 124 17.48 -19.17 1.69
C THR A 124 17.62 -19.70 3.12
N GLU A 125 18.33 -18.98 3.99
CA GLU A 125 18.48 -19.32 5.40
C GLU A 125 17.15 -19.14 6.14
N GLU A 126 16.41 -20.24 6.33
CA GLU A 126 15.06 -20.23 6.93
C GLU A 126 15.03 -19.50 8.29
N LYS A 127 16.09 -19.69 9.09
CA LYS A 127 16.20 -19.07 10.41
C LYS A 127 16.21 -17.54 10.33
N GLU A 128 16.82 -16.97 9.30
CA GLU A 128 16.83 -15.51 9.09
C GLU A 128 15.45 -14.99 8.70
N ILE A 129 14.74 -15.70 7.82
CA ILE A 129 13.36 -15.36 7.45
C ILE A 129 12.46 -15.40 8.68
N VAL A 130 12.43 -16.53 9.38
CA VAL A 130 11.55 -16.72 10.55
C VAL A 130 11.85 -15.68 11.63
N THR A 131 13.13 -15.41 11.92
CA THR A 131 13.52 -14.36 12.89
C THR A 131 13.05 -12.98 12.45
N THR A 132 13.20 -12.65 11.16
CA THR A 132 12.76 -11.36 10.62
C THR A 132 11.26 -11.18 10.79
N VAL A 133 10.46 -12.17 10.40
CA VAL A 133 8.99 -12.07 10.49
C VAL A 133 8.54 -12.08 11.94
N LYS A 134 9.15 -12.90 12.80
CA LYS A 134 8.89 -12.90 14.24
C LYS A 134 9.00 -11.52 14.86
N SER A 135 9.98 -10.72 14.47
CA SER A 135 10.19 -9.38 15.03
C SER A 135 9.04 -8.39 14.79
N SER A 136 8.06 -8.72 13.92
CA SER A 136 6.92 -7.85 13.63
C SER A 136 5.82 -7.87 14.70
N THR A 137 5.93 -8.73 15.72
CA THR A 137 4.94 -8.86 16.79
C THR A 137 5.60 -8.91 18.18
N PRO A 138 5.04 -8.25 19.21
CA PRO A 138 5.49 -8.40 20.59
C PRO A 138 4.91 -9.65 21.29
N ASN A 139 4.08 -10.45 20.63
CA ASN A 139 3.37 -11.57 21.25
C ASN A 139 4.36 -12.64 21.76
N PRO A 140 4.47 -12.87 23.08
CA PRO A 140 5.50 -13.74 23.65
C PRO A 140 5.35 -15.20 23.21
N LYS A 141 4.12 -15.65 22.93
CA LYS A 141 3.86 -17.01 22.44
C LYS A 141 4.40 -17.21 21.03
N LEU A 142 4.31 -16.17 20.19
CA LEU A 142 4.89 -16.16 18.84
C LEU A 142 6.38 -15.84 18.81
N GLN A 143 6.95 -15.29 19.89
CA GLN A 143 8.40 -15.13 20.06
C GLN A 143 9.09 -16.42 20.53
N SER A 144 8.36 -17.37 21.11
CA SER A 144 8.92 -18.64 21.58
C SER A 144 9.61 -19.41 20.45
N PRO A 145 10.74 -20.10 20.69
CA PRO A 145 11.34 -21.02 19.72
C PRO A 145 10.37 -22.11 19.23
N GLU A 146 9.45 -22.55 20.09
CA GLU A 146 8.45 -23.57 19.76
C GLU A 146 7.48 -23.12 18.66
N SER A 147 7.38 -21.82 18.40
CA SER A 147 6.53 -21.28 17.33
C SER A 147 7.16 -21.36 15.94
N ASP A 148 8.45 -21.73 15.80
CA ASP A 148 9.13 -21.80 14.49
C ASP A 148 8.33 -22.58 13.42
N PRO A 149 7.78 -23.78 13.70
CA PRO A 149 6.96 -24.50 12.73
C PRO A 149 5.68 -23.75 12.35
N TRP A 150 5.10 -22.98 13.27
CA TRP A 150 3.91 -22.17 12.99
C TRP A 150 4.23 -21.05 12.00
N TRP A 151 5.38 -20.40 12.16
CA TRP A 151 5.85 -19.37 11.23
C TRP A 151 6.12 -19.91 9.83
N LYS A 152 6.80 -21.05 9.70
CA LYS A 152 7.02 -21.70 8.38
C LYS A 152 5.70 -22.08 7.70
N THR A 153 4.78 -22.65 8.49
CA THR A 153 3.43 -23.02 8.03
C THR A 153 2.65 -21.80 7.57
N ALA A 154 2.56 -20.76 8.40
CA ALA A 154 1.82 -19.54 8.07
C ALA A 154 2.44 -18.75 6.91
N LEU A 155 3.78 -18.74 6.78
CA LEU A 155 4.48 -18.15 5.61
C LEU A 155 4.12 -18.88 4.33
N THR A 156 4.09 -20.21 4.36
CA THR A 156 3.72 -21.04 3.20
C THR A 156 2.27 -20.79 2.79
N LEU A 157 1.35 -20.73 3.76
CA LEU A 157 -0.05 -20.39 3.50
C LEU A 157 -0.21 -18.99 2.91
N SER A 158 0.49 -18.01 3.47
CA SER A 158 0.47 -16.62 3.00
C SER A 158 1.01 -16.51 1.57
N TYR A 159 2.11 -17.21 1.28
CA TYR A 159 2.67 -17.28 -0.07
C TYR A 159 1.66 -17.88 -1.05
N LEU A 160 1.05 -19.04 -0.77
CA LEU A 160 0.09 -19.68 -1.67
C LEU A 160 -1.14 -18.78 -1.95
N ASN A 161 -1.66 -18.12 -0.91
CA ASN A 161 -2.78 -17.20 -1.04
C ASN A 161 -2.44 -15.97 -1.89
N VAL A 162 -1.23 -15.41 -1.75
CA VAL A 162 -0.80 -14.22 -2.48
C VAL A 162 -0.36 -14.57 -3.90
N ALA A 163 0.48 -15.59 -4.06
CA ALA A 163 1.18 -15.94 -5.30
C ALA A 163 0.39 -16.91 -6.19
N ALA A 164 -0.44 -17.79 -5.63
CA ALA A 164 -1.06 -18.87 -6.39
C ALA A 164 -2.60 -18.96 -6.28
N PRO A 165 -3.37 -17.85 -6.20
CA PRO A 165 -4.82 -17.93 -6.06
C PRO A 165 -5.49 -18.58 -7.27
N HIS A 166 -4.90 -18.47 -8.46
CA HIS A 166 -5.40 -19.10 -9.69
C HIS A 166 -5.18 -20.62 -9.74
N HIS A 167 -4.30 -21.15 -8.87
CA HIS A 167 -3.99 -22.56 -8.75
C HIS A 167 -4.58 -23.19 -7.48
N LYS A 168 -5.56 -22.53 -6.85
CA LYS A 168 -6.15 -22.94 -5.56
C LYS A 168 -6.51 -24.43 -5.48
N LYS A 169 -7.11 -24.98 -6.54
CA LYS A 169 -7.50 -26.41 -6.60
C LYS A 169 -6.33 -27.39 -6.37
N GLN A 170 -5.09 -26.96 -6.58
CA GLN A 170 -3.89 -27.80 -6.40
C GLN A 170 -3.36 -27.80 -4.97
N TRP A 171 -3.78 -26.84 -4.14
CA TRP A 171 -3.23 -26.67 -2.80
C TRP A 171 -4.29 -26.48 -1.71
N GLU A 172 -5.58 -26.42 -2.04
CA GLU A 172 -6.67 -26.16 -1.09
C GLU A 172 -6.76 -27.22 0.02
N ASP A 173 -6.64 -28.51 -0.32
CA ASP A 173 -6.65 -29.59 0.68
C ASP A 173 -5.44 -29.52 1.63
N LYS A 174 -4.29 -29.14 1.08
CA LYS A 174 -3.04 -28.91 1.83
C LYS A 174 -3.18 -27.69 2.73
N HIS A 175 -3.78 -26.62 2.24
CA HIS A 175 -4.07 -25.42 3.00
C HIS A 175 -4.96 -25.74 4.21
N ASP A 176 -6.07 -26.46 3.99
CA ASP A 176 -7.01 -26.79 5.06
C ASP A 176 -6.37 -27.63 6.16
N LYS A 177 -5.55 -28.63 5.81
CA LYS A 177 -4.77 -29.41 6.79
C LYS A 177 -3.80 -28.55 7.60
N ALA A 178 -3.16 -27.58 6.97
CA ALA A 178 -2.25 -26.66 7.66
C ALA A 178 -2.99 -25.66 8.55
N ARG A 179 -4.20 -25.23 8.16
CA ARG A 179 -5.09 -24.44 9.04
C ARG A 179 -5.49 -25.25 10.28
N ASP A 180 -5.89 -26.50 10.07
CA ASP A 180 -6.24 -27.42 11.17
C ASP A 180 -5.06 -27.65 12.12
N TYR A 181 -3.86 -27.85 11.57
CA TYR A 181 -2.62 -27.93 12.35
C TYR A 181 -2.41 -26.68 13.21
N LEU A 182 -2.45 -25.48 12.61
CA LEU A 182 -2.25 -24.22 13.35
C LEU A 182 -3.28 -24.04 14.46
N SER A 183 -4.56 -24.29 14.18
CA SER A 183 -5.62 -24.18 15.19
C SER A 183 -5.46 -25.19 16.33
N LYS A 184 -5.03 -26.41 16.02
CA LYS A 184 -4.77 -27.46 17.02
C LYS A 184 -3.55 -27.14 17.89
N GLU A 185 -2.47 -26.64 17.32
CA GLU A 185 -1.22 -26.38 18.06
C GLU A 185 -1.29 -25.06 18.85
N ILE A 186 -1.84 -24.01 18.24
CA ILE A 186 -1.91 -22.68 18.87
C ILE A 186 -3.03 -22.64 19.89
N LYS A 187 -4.21 -23.22 19.63
CA LYS A 187 -5.38 -23.22 20.54
C LYS A 187 -5.79 -21.83 21.04
N ASP A 188 -5.46 -20.80 20.26
CA ASP A 188 -5.77 -19.41 20.55
C ASP A 188 -6.01 -18.69 19.21
N PRO A 189 -7.28 -18.48 18.83
CA PRO A 189 -7.63 -17.85 17.56
C PRO A 189 -7.07 -16.44 17.38
N ALA A 190 -6.87 -15.68 18.46
CA ALA A 190 -6.32 -14.32 18.38
C ALA A 190 -4.83 -14.36 18.01
N THR A 191 -4.07 -15.22 18.68
CA THR A 191 -2.65 -15.46 18.37
C THR A 191 -2.47 -16.04 16.96
N GLU A 192 -3.34 -16.97 16.56
CA GLU A 192 -3.31 -17.55 15.22
C GLU A 192 -3.59 -16.49 14.13
N LYS A 193 -4.58 -15.61 14.36
CA LYS A 193 -4.85 -14.50 13.44
C LYS A 193 -3.67 -13.55 13.34
N GLU A 194 -3.05 -13.17 14.46
CA GLU A 194 -1.87 -12.30 14.48
C GLU A 194 -0.70 -12.90 13.69
N LEU A 195 -0.46 -14.21 13.83
CA LEU A 195 0.54 -14.96 13.05
C LEU A 195 0.28 -14.85 11.54
N LEU A 196 -0.97 -15.08 11.11
CA LEU A 196 -1.36 -14.98 9.70
C LEU A 196 -1.25 -13.53 9.18
N ASP A 197 -1.66 -12.55 9.97
CA ASP A 197 -1.57 -11.14 9.60
C ASP A 197 -0.10 -10.70 9.41
N CYS A 198 0.80 -11.14 10.31
CA CYS A 198 2.24 -10.87 10.20
C CYS A 198 2.85 -11.51 8.95
N THR A 199 2.57 -12.78 8.70
CA THR A 199 3.11 -13.52 7.55
C THR A 199 2.55 -13.02 6.22
N ASN A 200 1.26 -12.72 6.15
CA ASN A 200 0.63 -12.14 4.95
C ASN A 200 1.20 -10.76 4.63
N LYS A 201 1.35 -9.90 5.65
CA LYS A 201 2.00 -8.59 5.48
C LYS A 201 3.42 -8.75 4.93
N TYR A 202 4.21 -9.64 5.50
CA TYR A 202 5.58 -9.88 5.05
C TYR A 202 5.64 -10.32 3.58
N VAL A 203 4.81 -11.28 3.18
CA VAL A 203 4.77 -11.77 1.79
C VAL A 203 4.37 -10.66 0.82
N VAL A 204 3.36 -9.86 1.16
CA VAL A 204 2.93 -8.70 0.34
C VAL A 204 4.04 -7.65 0.22
N ASP A 205 4.73 -7.35 1.33
CA ASP A 205 5.83 -6.39 1.34
C ASP A 205 7.00 -6.89 0.48
N LYS A 206 7.32 -8.20 0.52
CA LYS A 206 8.36 -8.79 -0.36
C LYS A 206 7.97 -8.85 -1.83
N ALA A 207 6.71 -9.17 -2.13
CA ALA A 207 6.20 -9.10 -3.50
C ALA A 207 6.28 -7.67 -4.06
N HIS A 208 5.99 -6.66 -3.22
CA HIS A 208 6.17 -5.25 -3.56
C HIS A 208 7.63 -4.89 -3.77
N ASP A 209 8.52 -5.22 -2.84
CA ASP A 209 9.96 -4.91 -2.94
C ASP A 209 10.57 -5.49 -4.22
N LYS A 210 10.20 -6.72 -4.57
CA LYS A 210 10.61 -7.36 -5.83
C LYS A 210 10.12 -6.59 -7.05
N ALA A 211 8.85 -6.18 -7.08
CA ALA A 211 8.33 -5.40 -8.20
C ALA A 211 8.98 -4.02 -8.31
N VAL A 212 9.30 -3.36 -7.18
CA VAL A 212 10.07 -2.12 -7.19
C VAL A 212 11.46 -2.36 -7.79
N LYS A 213 12.18 -3.40 -7.37
CA LYS A 213 13.49 -3.76 -7.98
C LYS A 213 13.39 -4.10 -9.46
N ASN A 214 12.37 -4.84 -9.87
CA ASN A 214 12.17 -5.22 -11.28
C ASN A 214 11.81 -4.01 -12.15
N ASN A 215 11.01 -3.07 -11.62
CA ASN A 215 10.75 -1.78 -12.26
C ASN A 215 12.00 -0.88 -12.31
N VAL A 216 12.95 -1.04 -11.37
CA VAL A 216 14.29 -0.42 -11.43
C VAL A 216 15.21 -1.14 -12.43
N HIS A 217 15.00 -2.44 -12.68
CA HIS A 217 15.76 -3.22 -13.67
C HIS A 217 15.24 -3.08 -15.11
N GLU A 218 13.99 -2.71 -15.32
CA GLU A 218 13.47 -2.37 -16.66
C GLU A 218 13.75 -0.93 -17.09
N ASN A 219 14.40 -0.09 -16.26
CA ASN A 219 15.16 1.06 -16.75
C ASN A 219 16.13 1.65 -15.69
N ILE A 220 17.41 1.69 -16.08
CA ILE A 220 18.52 2.58 -15.67
C ILE A 220 19.60 1.98 -14.72
N TYR A 221 20.81 1.85 -15.26
CA TYR A 221 22.06 1.87 -14.50
C TYR A 221 22.23 3.24 -13.84
N VAL A 222 22.27 3.33 -12.51
CA VAL A 222 22.69 4.55 -11.81
C VAL A 222 24.02 4.32 -11.10
N THR A 223 25.09 4.78 -11.72
CA THR A 223 26.30 5.19 -11.00
C THR A 223 25.93 6.39 -10.14
N LYS A 224 26.24 6.37 -8.83
CA LYS A 224 26.05 7.55 -7.97
C LYS A 224 26.84 8.72 -8.54
N LEU A 225 26.12 9.76 -8.90
CA LEU A 225 26.65 11.07 -9.24
C LEU A 225 25.96 12.07 -8.32
N ASP A 226 26.75 12.96 -7.72
CA ASP A 226 26.23 14.08 -6.93
C ASP A 226 25.63 15.08 -7.90
N PHE A 227 24.31 15.26 -7.83
CA PHE A 227 23.58 16.21 -8.64
C PHE A 227 23.09 17.38 -7.79
N ASP A 228 22.96 18.54 -8.41
CA ASP A 228 22.35 19.72 -7.78
C ASP A 228 20.84 19.53 -7.52
N ASP A 229 20.29 20.38 -6.64
CA ASP A 229 18.89 20.32 -6.19
C ASP A 229 17.87 20.45 -7.33
N ASP A 230 18.24 21.10 -8.44
CA ASP A 230 17.36 21.24 -9.61
C ASP A 230 17.22 19.91 -10.35
N THR A 231 18.30 19.13 -10.40
CA THR A 231 18.31 17.79 -10.98
C THR A 231 17.60 16.78 -10.04
N ALA A 232 17.75 16.90 -8.73
CA ALA A 232 17.01 16.06 -7.76
C ALA A 232 15.49 16.31 -7.81
N ARG A 233 15.08 17.57 -8.01
CA ARG A 233 13.68 17.98 -8.19
C ARG A 233 13.10 17.47 -9.52
N ALA A 234 13.87 17.52 -10.61
CA ALA A 234 13.47 16.94 -11.89
C ALA A 234 13.30 15.40 -11.82
N VAL A 235 14.13 14.71 -11.02
CA VAL A 235 14.00 13.27 -10.74
C VAL A 235 12.75 12.97 -9.89
N HIS A 236 12.44 13.82 -8.90
CA HIS A 236 11.22 13.70 -8.10
C HIS A 236 9.93 13.96 -8.92
N GLU A 237 9.96 14.87 -9.90
CA GLU A 237 8.86 15.07 -10.86
C GLU A 237 8.76 13.95 -11.90
N GLY A 238 9.88 13.32 -12.25
CA GLY A 238 9.97 12.14 -13.11
C GLY A 238 9.37 10.88 -12.49
N LEU A 239 9.55 10.66 -11.18
CA LEU A 239 8.91 9.56 -10.43
C LEU A 239 7.39 9.75 -10.27
N ARG A 240 6.87 10.93 -10.63
CA ARG A 240 5.44 11.27 -10.55
C ARG A 240 4.63 10.87 -11.80
N ALA A 241 5.07 9.92 -12.64
CA ALA A 241 4.15 9.26 -13.58
C ALA A 241 4.58 7.84 -13.99
N PRO A 242 3.64 6.94 -14.32
CA PRO A 242 2.18 7.07 -14.28
C PRO A 242 1.58 6.05 -13.29
N VAL A 243 1.10 6.52 -12.14
CA VAL A 243 -0.16 5.96 -11.64
C VAL A 243 -1.18 6.90 -12.23
N ASN A 244 -2.01 6.41 -13.14
CA ASN A 244 -3.06 7.18 -13.79
C ASN A 244 -3.67 8.16 -12.78
N ALA A 245 -3.27 9.44 -12.86
CA ALA A 245 -4.13 10.51 -12.43
C ALA A 245 -5.28 10.38 -13.39
N ASP A 246 -6.28 9.63 -12.94
CA ASP A 246 -7.42 9.21 -13.72
C ASP A 246 -8.01 10.49 -14.30
N THR A 247 -7.74 10.73 -15.57
CA THR A 247 -8.02 12.00 -16.25
C THR A 247 -9.52 12.29 -16.13
N ASP A 248 -10.31 11.21 -16.06
CA ASP A 248 -11.72 11.17 -15.74
C ASP A 248 -12.02 11.68 -14.33
N THR A 249 -11.28 11.27 -13.29
CA THR A 249 -11.46 11.79 -11.92
C THR A 249 -11.20 13.31 -11.84
N ALA A 250 -10.11 13.80 -12.42
CA ALA A 250 -9.82 15.25 -12.41
C ALA A 250 -10.90 16.03 -13.17
N ARG A 251 -11.39 15.48 -14.29
CA ARG A 251 -12.50 16.07 -15.04
C ARG A 251 -13.80 16.08 -14.24
N ILE A 252 -14.15 14.98 -13.58
CA ILE A 252 -15.34 14.86 -12.72
C ILE A 252 -15.30 15.91 -11.59
N VAL A 253 -14.14 16.09 -10.94
CA VAL A 253 -13.98 17.14 -9.91
C VAL A 253 -14.19 18.52 -10.52
N CYS A 254 -13.61 18.81 -11.69
CA CYS A 254 -13.80 20.10 -12.36
C CYS A 254 -15.25 20.35 -12.79
N ASP A 255 -15.97 19.29 -13.18
CA ASP A 255 -17.37 19.32 -13.59
C ASP A 255 -18.32 19.47 -12.38
N SER A 256 -17.86 19.18 -11.16
CA SER A 256 -18.64 19.37 -9.94
C SER A 256 -18.54 20.79 -9.35
N GLN A 257 -17.76 21.69 -9.97
CA GLN A 257 -17.68 23.08 -9.53
C GLN A 257 -18.95 23.84 -9.87
N GLN A 258 -19.55 24.49 -8.87
CA GLN A 258 -20.71 25.37 -9.02
C GLN A 258 -20.31 26.74 -9.59
N GLU A 259 -21.31 27.53 -10.00
CA GLU A 259 -21.11 28.88 -10.52
C GLU A 259 -20.45 29.83 -9.50
N ASP A 260 -20.66 29.60 -8.21
CA ASP A 260 -20.09 30.40 -7.13
C ASP A 260 -18.62 30.07 -6.81
N GLY A 261 -18.05 29.06 -7.49
CA GLY A 261 -16.68 28.59 -7.30
C GLY A 261 -16.52 27.44 -6.31
N SER A 262 -17.56 27.11 -5.53
CA SER A 262 -17.55 25.97 -4.60
C SER A 262 -17.56 24.63 -5.34
N PHE A 263 -17.08 23.58 -4.66
CA PHE A 263 -17.22 22.21 -5.14
C PHE A 263 -18.19 21.40 -4.27
N THR A 264 -19.02 20.59 -4.93
CA THR A 264 -19.80 19.53 -4.27
C THR A 264 -19.17 18.17 -4.50
N LEU A 265 -19.19 17.36 -3.43
CA LEU A 265 -18.87 15.93 -3.45
C LEU A 265 -20.14 15.12 -3.67
#